data_AF-A0A5D0WHV7-F1
#
_entry.id   AF-A0A5D0WHV7-F1
#
_cell.length_a   1.000
_cell.length_b   1.000
_cell.length_c   1.000
_cell.angle_alpha   90.00
_cell.angle_beta   90.00
_cell.angle_gamma   90.00
#
_symmetry.space_group_name_H-M   'P 1'
#
loop_
_entity.id
_entity.type
_entity.pdbx_description
1 polymer ?
#
loop_
_entity_poly.entity_id
_entity_poly.type
_entity_poly.pdbx_seq_one_letter_code
_entity_poly.pdbx_strand_id
1 'polypeptide(L)'
;MKKQTAGRDALGEFAPKFAELNDDVLFGEVWSREDQLSARDRSMITVTALMTKGIFDNSLKYHILNAQNHGVSAEEMAEMITHLAFYVGWPNAWATFALAKEVYEA
;
A
#
# COMPACT_ATOMS: atom_id res chain seq x y z
N MET A 1 -13.86 -6.87 3.06
CA MET A 1 -12.98 -6.02 3.89
C MET A 1 -13.62 -5.63 5.24
N LYS A 2 -12.84 -5.52 6.33
CA LYS A 2 -13.31 -4.93 7.61
C LYS A 2 -13.58 -3.43 7.43
N LYS A 3 -14.58 -2.88 8.13
CA LYS A 3 -14.89 -1.43 8.06
C LYS A 3 -13.66 -0.62 8.52
N GLN A 4 -13.21 0.30 7.67
CA GLN A 4 -12.14 1.24 7.98
C GLN A 4 -12.70 2.45 8.74
N THR A 5 -12.01 2.87 9.81
CA THR A 5 -12.39 4.05 10.63
C THR A 5 -11.20 4.97 10.93
N ALA A 6 -9.99 4.64 10.49
CA ALA A 6 -8.78 5.37 10.84
C ALA A 6 -8.85 6.86 10.48
N GLY A 7 -9.55 7.23 9.40
CA GLY A 7 -9.76 8.62 9.02
C GLY A 7 -10.53 9.38 10.10
N ARG A 8 -11.70 8.86 10.50
CA ARG A 8 -12.51 9.47 11.56
C ARG A 8 -11.83 9.45 12.92
N ASP A 9 -11.17 8.35 13.26
CA ASP A 9 -10.49 8.19 14.55
C ASP A 9 -9.33 9.19 14.72
N ALA A 10 -8.57 9.44 13.64
CA ALA A 10 -7.39 10.33 13.71
C ALA A 10 -7.67 11.79 13.33
N LEU A 11 -8.63 12.04 12.43
CA LEU A 11 -8.82 13.35 11.79
C LEU A 11 -10.27 13.86 11.86
N GLY A 12 -11.17 13.18 12.58
CA GLY A 12 -12.59 13.51 12.62
C GLY A 12 -12.89 14.96 13.04
N GLU A 13 -12.13 15.53 13.97
CA GLU A 13 -12.31 16.92 14.40
C GLU A 13 -11.52 17.91 13.53
N PHE A 14 -10.27 17.58 13.18
CA PHE A 14 -9.37 18.50 12.47
C PHE A 14 -9.69 18.62 10.98
N ALA A 15 -9.99 17.50 10.32
CA ALA A 15 -10.27 17.42 8.89
C ALA A 15 -11.43 16.46 8.59
N PRO A 16 -12.66 16.76 9.08
CA PRO A 16 -13.81 15.85 9.03
C PRO A 16 -14.13 15.35 7.62
N LYS A 17 -14.02 16.21 6.61
CA LYS A 17 -14.29 15.80 5.22
C LYS A 17 -13.24 14.84 4.68
N PHE A 18 -11.97 15.04 5.02
CA PHE A 18 -10.91 14.12 4.61
C PHE A 18 -11.08 12.75 5.30
N ALA A 19 -11.40 12.75 6.59
CA ALA A 19 -11.73 11.56 7.35
C ALA A 19 -12.88 10.75 6.71
N GLU A 20 -13.97 11.43 6.34
CA GLU A 20 -15.10 10.83 5.63
C GLU A 20 -14.68 10.22 4.28
N LEU A 21 -13.94 10.97 3.45
CA LEU A 21 -13.49 10.50 2.14
C LEU A 21 -12.54 9.30 2.25
N ASN A 22 -11.68 9.27 3.26
CA ASN A 22 -10.79 8.14 3.51
C ASN A 22 -11.60 6.87 3.83
N ASP A 23 -12.49 6.97 4.80
CA ASP A 23 -13.17 5.78 5.32
C ASP A 23 -14.27 5.29 4.36
N ASP A 24 -15.08 6.20 3.81
CA ASP A 24 -16.25 5.85 3.04
C ASP A 24 -15.93 5.68 1.55
N VAL A 25 -15.20 6.63 0.95
CA VAL A 25 -14.94 6.59 -0.50
C VAL A 25 -13.73 5.72 -0.81
N LEU A 26 -12.57 6.01 -0.23
CA LEU A 26 -11.36 5.25 -0.54
C LEU A 26 -11.53 3.79 -0.12
N PHE A 27 -11.80 3.51 1.15
CA PHE A 27 -11.91 2.13 1.63
C PHE A 27 -13.31 1.52 1.45
N GLY A 28 -14.37 2.28 1.70
CA GLY A 28 -15.75 1.79 1.59
C GLY A 28 -16.23 1.56 0.15
N GLU A 29 -15.71 2.29 -0.84
CA GLU A 29 -16.10 2.15 -2.25
C GLU A 29 -14.97 1.67 -3.16
N VAL A 30 -13.81 2.34 -3.18
CA VAL A 30 -12.77 2.04 -4.19
C VAL A 30 -12.06 0.72 -3.89
N TRP A 31 -11.64 0.49 -2.64
CA TRP A 31 -10.98 -0.76 -2.24
C TRP A 31 -11.94 -1.93 -2.08
N SER A 32 -13.23 -1.68 -1.80
CA SER A 32 -14.25 -2.73 -1.62
C SER A 32 -14.69 -3.42 -2.92
N ARG A 33 -14.31 -2.85 -4.08
CA ARG A 33 -14.53 -3.39 -5.44
C ARG A 33 -13.63 -4.59 -5.77
N GLU A 34 -13.56 -5.55 -4.84
CA GLU A 34 -12.70 -6.73 -4.91
C GLU A 34 -13.15 -7.73 -6.00
N ASP A 35 -14.41 -7.67 -6.43
CA ASP A 35 -14.97 -8.48 -7.51
C ASP A 35 -14.50 -8.04 -8.92
N GLN A 36 -14.00 -6.80 -9.06
CA GLN A 36 -13.40 -6.33 -10.32
C GLN A 36 -11.87 -6.39 -10.34
N LEU A 37 -11.23 -6.15 -9.20
CA LEU A 37 -9.78 -6.28 -9.04
C LEU A 37 -9.50 -6.64 -7.59
N SER A 38 -8.78 -7.75 -7.37
CA SER A 38 -8.57 -8.32 -6.05
C SER A 38 -7.84 -7.33 -5.12
N ALA A 39 -8.07 -7.45 -3.81
CA ALA A 39 -7.33 -6.67 -2.82
C ALA A 39 -5.80 -6.90 -2.94
N ARG A 40 -5.39 -8.12 -3.31
CA ARG A 40 -4.00 -8.49 -3.59
C ARG A 40 -3.41 -7.62 -4.71
N ASP A 41 -4.06 -7.58 -5.87
CA ASP A 41 -3.56 -6.84 -7.03
C ASP A 41 -3.62 -5.32 -6.80
N ARG A 42 -4.66 -4.83 -6.11
CA ARG A 42 -4.75 -3.43 -5.68
C ARG A 42 -3.59 -3.04 -4.77
N SER A 43 -3.20 -3.91 -3.84
CA SER A 43 -2.05 -3.69 -2.97
C SER A 43 -0.74 -3.62 -3.78
N MET A 44 -0.51 -4.55 -4.72
CA MET A 44 0.68 -4.50 -5.59
C MET A 44 0.75 -3.21 -6.42
N ILE A 45 -0.37 -2.79 -7.01
CA ILE A 45 -0.46 -1.54 -7.79
C ILE A 45 -0.20 -0.33 -6.90
N THR A 46 -0.72 -0.32 -5.68
CA THR A 46 -0.52 0.81 -4.74
C THR A 46 0.95 0.91 -4.29
N VAL A 47 1.59 -0.22 -3.97
CA VAL A 47 3.03 -0.28 -3.67
C VAL A 47 3.84 0.25 -4.85
N THR A 48 3.55 -0.22 -6.07
CA THR A 48 4.18 0.26 -7.31
C THR A 48 4.05 1.78 -7.47
N ALA A 49 2.84 2.32 -7.26
CA ALA A 49 2.57 3.74 -7.40
C ALA A 49 3.35 4.58 -6.37
N LEU A 50 3.40 4.16 -5.11
CA LEU A 50 4.14 4.85 -4.05
C LEU A 50 5.65 4.81 -4.29
N MET A 51 6.19 3.65 -4.65
CA MET A 51 7.58 3.47 -5.03
C MET A 51 7.96 4.39 -6.20
N THR A 52 7.14 4.42 -7.25
CA THR A 52 7.37 5.28 -8.45
C THR A 52 7.38 6.77 -8.09
N LYS A 53 6.53 7.18 -7.15
CA LYS A 53 6.46 8.57 -6.66
C LYS A 53 7.61 8.96 -5.73
N GLY A 54 8.47 8.03 -5.32
CA GLY A 54 9.54 8.31 -4.38
C GLY A 54 9.07 8.41 -2.91
N ILE A 55 7.93 7.81 -2.56
CA ILE A 55 7.39 7.84 -1.19
C ILE A 55 7.90 6.62 -0.44
N PHE A 56 8.88 6.81 0.45
CA PHE A 56 9.57 5.74 1.18
C PHE A 56 9.43 5.88 2.70
N ASP A 57 8.24 6.26 3.17
CA ASP A 57 7.92 6.39 4.59
C ASP A 57 6.94 5.29 5.07
N ASN A 58 6.37 5.49 6.24
CA ASN A 58 5.40 4.57 6.85
C ASN A 58 4.19 4.28 5.95
N SER A 59 3.86 5.15 4.99
CA SER A 59 2.79 4.92 4.02
C SER A 59 3.12 3.74 3.10
N LEU A 60 4.34 3.71 2.55
CA LEU A 60 4.77 2.59 1.70
C LEU A 60 4.89 1.31 2.53
N LYS A 61 5.49 1.39 3.73
CA LYS A 61 5.58 0.24 4.64
C LYS A 61 4.20 -0.35 4.96
N TYR A 62 3.21 0.50 5.24
CA TYR A 62 1.83 0.09 5.48
C TYR A 62 1.22 -0.64 4.28
N HIS A 63 1.46 -0.15 3.06
CA HIS A 63 0.95 -0.80 1.85
C HIS A 63 1.67 -2.11 1.50
N ILE A 64 2.95 -2.26 1.84
CA ILE A 64 3.67 -3.53 1.75
C ILE A 64 3.08 -4.54 2.75
N LEU A 65 2.83 -4.12 4.00
CA LEU A 65 2.14 -4.96 4.99
C LEU A 65 0.73 -5.38 4.54
N ASN A 66 -0.02 -4.47 3.93
CA ASN A 66 -1.32 -4.81 3.34
C ASN A 66 -1.19 -5.80 2.18
N ALA A 67 -0.17 -5.66 1.33
CA ALA A 67 0.09 -6.62 0.26
C ALA A 67 0.36 -8.04 0.83
N GLN A 68 1.18 -8.14 1.87
CA GLN A 68 1.42 -9.39 2.61
C GLN A 68 0.11 -9.96 3.18
N ASN A 69 -0.68 -9.14 3.87
CA ASN A 69 -1.97 -9.57 4.45
C ASN A 69 -2.98 -10.04 3.39
N HIS A 70 -2.89 -9.52 2.15
CA HIS A 70 -3.70 -9.95 1.01
C HIS A 70 -3.05 -11.08 0.18
N GLY A 71 -1.98 -11.70 0.67
CA GLY A 71 -1.40 -12.90 0.09
C GLY A 71 -0.32 -12.68 -0.97
N VAL A 72 0.30 -11.50 -1.04
CA VAL A 72 1.54 -11.32 -1.82
C VAL A 72 2.70 -11.90 -1.04
N SER A 73 3.38 -12.91 -1.59
CA SER A 73 4.51 -13.57 -0.92
C SER A 73 5.76 -12.67 -0.86
N ALA A 74 6.72 -13.03 -0.01
CA ALA A 74 8.00 -12.31 0.07
C ALA A 74 8.75 -12.38 -1.27
N GLU A 75 8.72 -13.54 -1.94
CA GLU A 75 9.30 -13.77 -3.25
C GLU A 75 8.63 -12.90 -4.32
N GLU A 76 7.30 -12.85 -4.35
CA GLU A 76 6.56 -12.02 -5.31
C GLU A 76 6.84 -10.52 -5.11
N MET A 77 6.90 -10.07 -3.85
CA MET A 77 7.28 -8.69 -3.52
C MET A 77 8.71 -8.39 -3.96
N ALA A 78 9.66 -9.29 -3.71
CA ALA A 78 11.05 -9.12 -4.09
C ALA A 78 11.23 -9.07 -5.62
N GLU A 79 10.55 -9.94 -6.36
CA GLU A 79 10.54 -9.94 -7.83
C GLU A 79 9.89 -8.67 -8.38
N MET A 80 8.78 -8.22 -7.79
CA MET A 80 8.14 -6.96 -8.19
C MET A 80 9.07 -5.77 -8.01
N ILE A 81 9.72 -5.62 -6.85
CA ILE A 81 10.65 -4.51 -6.59
C ILE A 81 11.86 -4.60 -7.54
N THR A 82 12.40 -5.80 -7.76
CA THR A 82 13.52 -6.04 -8.69
C THR A 82 13.15 -5.63 -10.12
N HIS A 83 11.97 -6.03 -10.59
CA HIS A 83 11.49 -5.67 -11.91
C HIS A 83 11.31 -4.14 -12.03
N LEU A 84 10.68 -3.52 -11.03
CA LEU A 84 10.46 -2.07 -11.02
C LEU A 84 11.76 -1.27 -10.97
N ALA A 85 12.84 -1.80 -10.38
CA ALA A 85 14.13 -1.12 -10.31
C ALA A 85 14.64 -0.64 -11.69
N PHE A 86 14.32 -1.37 -12.76
CA PHE A 86 14.65 -1.01 -14.14
C PHE A 86 13.80 0.14 -14.70
N TYR A 87 12.58 0.33 -14.20
CA TYR A 87 11.62 1.31 -14.71
C TYR A 87 11.57 2.57 -13.86
N VAL A 88 11.79 2.44 -12.55
CA VAL A 88 11.61 3.52 -11.57
C VAL A 88 12.91 3.88 -10.85
N GLY A 89 14.02 3.20 -11.18
CA GLY A 89 15.37 3.54 -10.72
C GLY A 89 15.86 2.72 -9.53
N TRP A 90 17.15 2.40 -9.54
CA TRP A 90 17.83 1.61 -8.50
C TRP A 90 17.72 2.18 -7.08
N PRO A 91 17.84 3.50 -6.84
CA PRO A 91 17.68 4.07 -5.50
C PRO A 91 16.30 3.80 -4.90
N ASN A 92 15.25 3.85 -5.72
CA ASN A 92 13.87 3.60 -5.29
C ASN A 92 13.69 2.13 -4.88
N ALA A 93 14.34 1.20 -5.59
CA ALA A 93 14.37 -0.21 -5.21
C ALA A 93 15.08 -0.44 -3.87
N TRP A 94 16.27 0.14 -3.66
CA TRP A 94 16.98 0.04 -2.37
C TRP A 94 16.15 0.55 -1.20
N ALA A 95 15.50 1.72 -1.35
CA ALA A 95 14.64 2.27 -0.31
C ALA A 95 13.42 1.38 -0.03
N THR A 96 12.82 0.80 -1.08
CA THR A 96 11.66 -0.09 -0.94
C THR A 96 12.03 -1.44 -0.32
N PHE A 97 13.18 -2.01 -0.70
CA PHE A 97 13.68 -3.26 -0.11
C PHE A 97 13.95 -3.14 1.39
N ALA A 98 14.48 -2.01 1.86
CA ALA A 98 14.68 -1.78 3.28
C ALA A 98 13.37 -1.93 4.07
N LEU A 99 12.28 -1.35 3.58
CA LEU A 99 10.95 -1.47 4.19
C LEU A 99 10.36 -2.88 4.03
N ALA A 100 10.53 -3.51 2.86
CA ALA A 100 10.01 -4.85 2.60
C ALA A 100 10.63 -5.90 3.52
N LYS A 101 11.95 -5.84 3.75
CA LYS A 101 12.64 -6.72 4.69
C LYS A 101 12.07 -6.63 6.11
N GLU A 102 11.78 -5.42 6.58
CA GLU A 102 11.15 -5.22 7.89
C GLU A 102 9.74 -5.82 7.98
N VAL A 103 8.96 -5.80 6.90
CA VAL A 103 7.59 -6.34 6.87
C VAL A 103 7.58 -7.86 6.80
N TYR A 104 8.47 -8.44 5.99
CA TYR A 104 8.53 -9.88 5.78
C TYR A 104 9.48 -10.61 6.74
N GLU A 105 10.11 -9.89 7.68
CA GLU A 105 11.09 -10.42 8.63
C GLU A 105 12.25 -11.17 7.94
N ALA A 106 12.72 -10.63 6.81
CA ALA A 106 13.74 -11.21 5.93
C ALA A 106 15.04 -10.39 5.88
#